data_AF-A0A8B6D8C0-F1
#
_entry.id   AF-A0A8B6D8C0-F1
#
_cell.length_a   1.000
_cell.length_b   1.000
_cell.length_c   1.000
_cell.angle_alpha   90.00
_cell.angle_beta   90.00
_cell.angle_gamma   90.00
#
_symmetry.space_group_name_H-M   'P 1'
#
loop_
_entity.id
_entity.type
_entity.pdbx_description
1 polymer ?
#
loop_
_entity_poly.entity_id
_entity_poly.type
_entity_poly.pdbx_seq_one_letter_code
_entity_poly.pdbx_strand_id
1 'polypeptide(L)'
;MDRHTRHEFYNIRSYDCKTATHGLCDLIISDNGAAFTSKEFADYVKSNGIEHRTSAPWHPASNGCAERAVQSFKEGMKKIKEGTIQEKLNRFLFNYRITPQTTTGLAPSELLMKRKLKSRLDLVFSKYREASSGETTKTKILSR
;
A
#
# COMPACT_ATOMS: atom_id res chain seq x y z
N MET A 1 -14.18 0.24 31.42
CA MET A 1 -13.33 -0.20 30.29
C MET A 1 -12.13 0.71 30.18
N ASP A 2 -10.97 0.17 30.55
CA ASP A 2 -9.69 0.87 30.58
C ASP A 2 -9.26 1.36 29.19
N ARG A 3 -8.44 2.42 29.13
CA ARG A 3 -7.95 2.97 27.85
C ARG A 3 -7.03 1.99 27.13
N HIS A 4 -6.28 1.17 27.85
CA HIS A 4 -5.34 0.21 27.28
C HIS A 4 -6.07 -0.84 26.41
N THR A 5 -7.12 -1.47 26.96
CA THR A 5 -7.89 -2.50 26.28
C THR A 5 -8.57 -1.99 25.01
N ARG A 6 -9.05 -0.72 24.97
CA ARG A 6 -9.69 -0.15 23.78
C ARG A 6 -8.74 -0.01 22.59
N HIS A 7 -7.46 0.26 22.84
CA HIS A 7 -6.47 0.36 21.76
C HIS A 7 -6.13 -1.01 21.18
N GLU A 8 -6.11 -2.06 22.00
CA GLU A 8 -5.82 -3.43 21.56
C GLU A 8 -6.94 -4.00 20.67
N PHE A 9 -8.21 -3.82 21.05
CA PHE A 9 -9.35 -4.17 20.20
C PHE A 9 -9.36 -3.44 18.84
N TYR A 10 -8.94 -2.17 18.83
CA TYR A 10 -8.86 -1.39 17.58
C TYR A 10 -7.76 -1.94 16.65
N ASN A 11 -6.65 -2.41 17.22
CA ASN A 11 -5.58 -3.03 16.45
C ASN A 11 -6.05 -4.33 15.80
N ILE A 12 -6.68 -5.24 16.56
CA ILE A 12 -7.20 -6.52 16.05
C ILE A 12 -8.20 -6.29 14.90
N ARG A 13 -9.18 -5.39 15.09
CA ARG A 13 -10.17 -5.06 14.07
C ARG A 13 -9.55 -4.45 12.80
N SER A 14 -8.41 -3.77 12.92
CA SER A 14 -7.63 -3.25 11.80
C SER A 14 -6.87 -4.36 11.04
N TYR A 15 -6.56 -5.48 11.69
CA TYR A 15 -6.02 -6.66 11.00
C TYR A 15 -7.11 -7.39 10.24
N ASP A 16 -8.30 -7.55 10.82
CA ASP A 16 -9.43 -8.25 10.17
C ASP A 16 -9.84 -7.63 8.83
N CYS A 17 -9.84 -6.30 8.73
CA CYS A 17 -10.19 -5.66 7.45
C CYS A 17 -9.09 -5.86 6.38
N LYS A 18 -7.83 -5.98 6.79
CA LYS A 18 -6.71 -6.25 5.89
C LYS A 18 -6.72 -7.71 5.45
N THR A 19 -7.00 -8.63 6.35
CA THR A 19 -7.11 -10.07 6.04
C THR A 19 -8.33 -10.36 5.16
N ALA A 20 -9.44 -9.63 5.34
CA ALA A 20 -10.58 -9.72 4.42
C ALA A 20 -10.25 -9.25 2.99
N THR A 21 -9.30 -8.31 2.83
CA THR A 21 -8.94 -7.75 1.52
C THR A 21 -7.81 -8.54 0.84
N HIS A 22 -6.90 -9.14 1.61
CA HIS A 22 -5.66 -9.74 1.09
C HIS A 22 -5.45 -11.21 1.47
N GLY A 23 -6.31 -11.77 2.33
CA GLY A 23 -6.13 -13.10 2.93
C GLY A 23 -5.31 -13.05 4.23
N LEU A 24 -5.27 -14.19 4.92
CA LEU A 24 -4.39 -14.38 6.07
C LEU A 24 -2.94 -14.55 5.59
N CYS A 25 -2.00 -13.97 6.35
CA CYS A 25 -0.57 -14.12 6.07
C CYS A 25 -0.04 -15.36 6.80
N ASP A 26 0.95 -16.04 6.22
CA ASP A 26 1.61 -17.17 6.88
C ASP A 26 2.51 -16.72 8.05
N LEU A 27 3.15 -15.55 7.91
CA LEU A 27 4.12 -15.02 8.86
C LEU A 27 3.95 -13.51 9.07
N ILE A 28 3.87 -13.09 10.33
CA ILE A 28 3.97 -11.69 10.75
C ILE A 28 5.31 -11.50 11.47
N ILE A 29 6.08 -10.51 11.03
CA ILE A 29 7.30 -10.08 11.70
C ILE A 29 7.04 -8.71 12.32
N SER A 30 7.19 -8.57 13.64
CA SER A 30 7.02 -7.30 14.33
C SER A 30 8.21 -6.99 15.24
N ASP A 31 8.27 -5.77 15.77
CA ASP A 31 9.13 -5.46 16.90
C ASP A 31 8.52 -5.95 18.23
N ASN A 32 9.26 -5.79 19.32
CA ASN A 32 8.80 -6.06 20.68
C ASN A 32 7.94 -4.91 21.24
N GLY A 33 7.24 -4.17 20.39
CA GLY A 33 6.31 -3.14 20.84
C GLY A 33 5.18 -3.76 21.66
N ALA A 34 4.71 -3.06 22.71
CA ALA A 34 3.68 -3.55 23.62
C ALA A 34 2.39 -4.00 22.91
N ALA A 35 2.08 -3.41 21.75
CA ALA A 35 0.92 -3.76 20.92
C ALA A 35 1.03 -5.13 20.23
N PHE A 36 2.24 -5.68 20.11
CA PHE A 36 2.51 -6.99 19.49
C PHE A 36 2.88 -8.06 20.52
N THR A 37 3.14 -7.66 21.77
CA THR A 37 3.45 -8.59 22.87
C THR A 37 2.24 -8.88 23.77
N SER A 38 1.07 -8.33 23.44
CA SER A 38 -0.13 -8.55 24.25
C SER A 38 -0.70 -9.95 24.07
N LYS A 39 -1.35 -10.46 25.12
CA LYS A 39 -1.97 -11.78 25.10
C LYS A 39 -3.06 -11.87 24.05
N GLU A 40 -3.86 -10.82 23.89
CA GLU A 40 -4.94 -10.76 22.90
C GLU A 40 -4.40 -10.90 21.46
N PHE A 41 -3.27 -10.27 21.14
CA PHE A 41 -2.63 -10.40 19.84
C PHE A 41 -2.06 -11.81 19.62
N ALA A 42 -1.44 -12.39 20.63
CA ALA A 42 -0.94 -13.77 20.56
C ALA A 42 -2.08 -14.78 20.32
N ASP A 43 -3.21 -14.61 21.00
CA ASP A 43 -4.39 -15.46 20.82
C ASP A 43 -5.03 -15.26 19.43
N TYR A 44 -5.06 -14.03 18.91
CA TYR A 44 -5.52 -13.73 17.55
C TYR A 44 -4.66 -14.42 16.49
N VAL A 45 -3.35 -14.26 16.58
CA VAL A 45 -2.39 -14.86 15.64
C VAL A 45 -2.50 -16.38 15.66
N LYS A 46 -2.54 -16.97 16.85
CA LYS A 46 -2.65 -18.42 17.04
C LYS A 46 -3.97 -18.99 16.50
N SER A 47 -5.09 -18.32 16.77
CA SER A 47 -6.41 -18.76 16.28
C SER A 47 -6.53 -18.69 14.76
N ASN A 48 -5.83 -17.76 14.11
CA ASN A 48 -5.77 -17.63 12.66
C ASN A 48 -4.67 -18.48 12.00
N GLY A 49 -3.90 -19.26 12.76
CA GLY A 49 -2.81 -20.08 12.23
C GLY A 49 -1.63 -19.29 11.67
N ILE A 50 -1.49 -18.03 12.07
CA ILE A 50 -0.43 -17.13 11.62
C ILE A 50 0.82 -17.39 12.48
N GLU A 51 2.00 -17.49 11.88
CA GLU A 51 3.24 -17.51 12.65
C GLU A 51 3.62 -16.05 13.02
N HIS A 52 3.87 -15.77 14.30
CA HIS A 52 4.37 -14.46 14.72
C HIS A 52 5.82 -14.57 15.20
N ARG A 53 6.72 -13.90 14.48
CA ARG A 53 8.13 -13.76 14.87
C ARG A 53 8.39 -12.34 15.32
N THR A 54 8.90 -12.19 16.52
CA THR A 54 9.44 -10.91 16.95
C THR A 54 10.88 -10.78 16.43
N SER A 55 11.18 -9.65 15.81
CA SER A 55 12.52 -9.35 15.36
C SER A 55 13.44 -9.27 16.57
N ALA A 56 14.47 -10.11 16.61
CA ALA A 56 15.57 -9.92 17.54
C ALA A 56 16.16 -8.50 17.34
N PRO A 57 16.78 -7.87 18.35
CA PRO A 57 17.32 -6.50 18.28
C PRO A 57 18.31 -6.22 17.14
N TRP A 58 18.67 -7.22 16.34
CA TRP A 58 19.72 -7.18 15.32
C TRP A 58 19.27 -7.67 13.94
N HIS A 59 17.97 -7.63 13.61
CA HIS A 59 17.45 -7.85 12.24
C HIS A 59 16.97 -6.54 11.57
N PRO A 60 17.88 -5.59 11.28
CA PRO A 60 17.54 -4.29 10.68
C PRO A 60 17.01 -4.40 9.25
N ALA A 61 17.16 -5.55 8.56
CA ALA A 61 16.66 -5.71 7.20
C ALA A 61 15.13 -5.73 7.13
N SER A 62 14.47 -6.48 8.03
CA SER A 62 13.00 -6.59 8.07
C SER A 62 12.36 -5.28 8.52
N ASN A 63 12.89 -4.69 9.59
CA ASN A 63 12.39 -3.40 10.09
C ASN A 63 12.79 -2.23 9.18
N GLY A 64 13.95 -2.29 8.51
CA GLY A 64 14.41 -1.23 7.60
C GLY A 64 13.51 -1.05 6.37
N CYS A 65 12.79 -2.09 5.92
CA CYS A 65 11.74 -1.94 4.91
C CYS A 65 10.53 -1.18 5.46
N ALA A 66 10.10 -1.50 6.69
CA ALA A 66 9.01 -0.80 7.36
C ALA A 66 9.38 0.66 7.67
N GLU A 67 10.59 0.92 8.17
CA GLU A 67 11.12 2.26 8.45
C GLU A 67 11.19 3.12 7.19
N ARG A 68 11.70 2.58 6.08
CA ARG A 68 11.71 3.27 4.79
C ARG A 68 10.30 3.58 4.29
N ALA A 69 9.34 2.67 4.50
CA ALA A 69 7.95 2.91 4.14
C ALA A 69 7.34 4.05 4.99
N VAL A 70 7.61 4.07 6.30
CA VAL A 70 7.18 5.15 7.21
C VAL A 70 7.83 6.49 6.85
N GLN A 71 9.11 6.50 6.48
CA GLN A 71 9.79 7.70 6.00
C GLN A 71 9.12 8.23 4.73
N SER A 72 8.92 7.36 3.73
CA SER A 72 8.24 7.70 2.47
C SER A 72 6.84 8.25 2.73
N PHE A 73 6.12 7.68 3.70
CA PHE A 73 4.81 8.15 4.13
C PHE A 73 4.86 9.55 4.72
N LYS A 74 5.77 9.81 5.66
CA LYS A 74 5.94 11.14 6.28
C LYS A 74 6.28 12.20 5.23
N GLU A 75 7.18 11.88 4.31
CA GLU A 75 7.56 12.79 3.22
C GLU A 75 6.40 13.03 2.24
N GLY A 76 5.65 11.99 1.90
CA GLY A 76 4.48 12.11 1.03
C GLY A 76 3.34 12.92 1.67
N MET A 77 3.08 12.72 2.96
CA MET A 77 2.08 13.52 3.68
C MET A 77 2.44 15.00 3.73
N LYS A 78 3.74 15.34 3.91
CA LYS A 78 4.21 16.74 3.86
C LYS A 78 3.94 17.42 2.51
N LYS A 79 3.92 16.66 1.41
CA LYS A 79 3.67 17.19 0.06
C LYS A 79 2.18 17.47 -0.23
N ILE A 80 1.26 16.81 0.48
CA ILE A 80 -0.19 16.98 0.26
C ILE A 80 -0.75 18.07 1.17
N LYS A 81 -0.94 19.27 0.62
CA LYS A 81 -1.35 20.46 1.39
C LYS A 81 -2.84 20.49 1.73
N GLU A 82 -3.71 20.01 0.85
CA GLU A 82 -5.17 20.21 0.91
C GLU A 82 -5.95 18.95 1.28
N GLY A 83 -7.14 19.14 1.89
CA GLY A 83 -8.10 18.08 2.24
C GLY A 83 -8.08 17.64 3.71
N THR A 84 -9.06 16.83 4.10
CA THR A 84 -9.11 16.16 5.40
C THR A 84 -7.99 15.14 5.55
N ILE A 85 -7.66 14.73 6.78
CA ILE A 85 -6.62 13.74 7.05
C ILE A 85 -6.88 12.42 6.30
N GLN A 86 -8.14 11.99 6.24
CA GLN A 86 -8.54 10.78 5.52
C GLN A 86 -8.35 10.91 4.01
N GLU A 87 -8.72 12.04 3.40
CA GLU A 87 -8.51 12.27 1.97
C GLU A 87 -7.02 12.34 1.61
N LYS A 88 -6.22 13.00 2.46
CA LYS A 88 -4.75 13.05 2.31
C LYS A 88 -4.15 11.64 2.35
N LEU A 89 -4.57 10.84 3.33
CA LEU A 89 -4.14 9.45 3.48
C LEU A 89 -4.52 8.62 2.26
N ASN A 90 -5.77 8.69 1.83
CA ASN A 90 -6.26 7.95 0.66
C ASN A 90 -5.52 8.33 -0.62
N ARG A 91 -5.27 9.63 -0.83
CA ARG A 91 -4.53 10.14 -1.99
C ARG A 91 -3.07 9.68 -1.96
N PHE A 92 -2.42 9.74 -0.80
CA PHE A 92 -1.07 9.22 -0.63
C PHE A 92 -1.02 7.71 -0.93
N LEU A 93 -1.89 6.92 -0.31
CA LEU A 93 -1.93 5.47 -0.49
C LEU A 93 -2.18 5.07 -1.94
N PHE A 94 -3.06 5.78 -2.64
CA PHE A 94 -3.30 5.57 -4.07
C PHE A 94 -2.02 5.80 -4.88
N ASN A 95 -1.38 6.96 -4.71
CA ASN A 95 -0.14 7.29 -5.44
C ASN A 95 0.98 6.31 -5.12
N TYR A 96 1.16 5.93 -3.86
CA TYR A 96 2.18 4.99 -3.44
C TYR A 96 1.99 3.61 -4.08
N ARG A 97 0.74 3.13 -4.20
CA ARG A 97 0.42 1.82 -4.77
C ARG A 97 0.60 1.74 -6.29
N ILE A 98 0.51 2.86 -7.01
CA ILE A 98 0.68 2.93 -8.47
C ILE A 98 2.09 3.33 -8.90
N THR A 99 2.92 3.84 -7.99
CA THR A 99 4.29 4.26 -8.32
C THR A 99 5.20 3.04 -8.32
N PRO A 100 5.94 2.78 -9.42
CA PRO A 100 6.93 1.71 -9.46
C PRO A 100 8.02 1.94 -8.41
N GLN A 101 8.35 0.91 -7.64
CA GLN A 101 9.47 0.98 -6.71
C GLN A 101 10.80 0.80 -7.46
N THR A 102 11.82 1.55 -7.07
CA THR A 102 13.14 1.49 -7.72
C THR A 102 13.81 0.12 -7.59
N THR A 103 13.56 -0.58 -6.47
CA THR A 103 14.16 -1.90 -6.21
C THR A 103 13.58 -3.01 -7.09
N THR A 104 12.27 -3.00 -7.34
CA THR A 104 11.56 -4.08 -8.04
C THR A 104 11.14 -3.70 -9.46
N GLY A 105 11.18 -2.41 -9.82
CA GLY A 105 10.72 -1.88 -11.11
C GLY A 105 9.20 -1.95 -11.32
N LEU A 106 8.45 -2.51 -10.38
CA LEU A 106 7.01 -2.75 -10.47
C LEU A 106 6.26 -1.96 -9.38
N ALA A 107 5.01 -1.60 -9.65
CA ALA A 107 4.18 -0.94 -8.65
C ALA A 107 3.71 -1.96 -7.60
N PRO A 108 3.56 -1.56 -6.31
CA PRO A 108 3.07 -2.46 -5.27
C PRO A 108 1.71 -3.08 -5.59
N SER A 109 0.82 -2.34 -6.24
CA SER A 109 -0.48 -2.87 -6.69
C SER A 109 -0.37 -3.91 -7.80
N GLU A 110 0.63 -3.79 -8.67
CA GLU A 110 0.89 -4.77 -9.74
C GLU A 110 1.44 -6.06 -9.15
N LEU A 111 2.37 -5.97 -8.19
CA LEU A 111 2.89 -7.15 -7.48
C LEU A 111 1.80 -7.89 -6.72
N LEU A 112 0.90 -7.14 -6.06
CA LEU A 112 -0.15 -7.72 -5.22
C LEU A 112 -1.34 -8.26 -6.03
N MET A 113 -1.81 -7.51 -7.03
CA MET A 113 -3.04 -7.84 -7.77
C MET A 113 -2.79 -8.40 -9.17
N LYS A 114 -1.53 -8.49 -9.61
CA LYS A 114 -1.12 -8.91 -10.97
C LYS A 114 -1.80 -8.12 -12.10
N ARG A 115 -2.21 -6.87 -11.82
CA ARG A 115 -2.84 -5.96 -12.79
C ARG A 115 -2.38 -4.53 -12.58
N LYS A 116 -2.31 -3.77 -13.66
CA LYS A 116 -2.01 -2.33 -13.60
C LYS A 116 -3.26 -1.53 -13.24
N LEU A 117 -3.19 -0.77 -12.16
CA LEU A 117 -4.26 0.15 -11.79
C LEU A 117 -4.27 1.35 -12.74
N LYS A 118 -5.46 1.72 -13.21
CA LYS A 118 -5.65 2.93 -14.03
C LYS A 118 -5.60 4.16 -13.14
N SER A 119 -4.77 5.12 -13.51
CA SER A 119 -4.65 6.42 -12.88
C SER A 119 -5.23 7.52 -13.77
N ARG A 120 -5.42 8.73 -13.21
CA ARG A 120 -5.81 9.89 -14.01
C ARG A 120 -4.78 10.23 -15.10
N LEU A 121 -3.51 9.87 -14.89
CA LEU A 121 -2.47 10.05 -15.89
C LEU A 121 -2.67 9.11 -17.08
N ASP A 122 -3.09 7.87 -16.85
CA ASP A 122 -3.37 6.92 -17.94
C ASP A 122 -4.52 7.41 -18.85
N LEU A 123 -5.50 8.14 -18.30
CA LEU A 123 -6.57 8.76 -19.08
C LEU A 123 -6.03 9.87 -20.01
N VAL A 124 -5.05 10.64 -19.54
CA VAL A 124 -4.41 11.68 -20.36
C VAL A 124 -3.58 11.02 -21.47
N PHE A 125 -2.79 10.00 -21.15
CA PHE A 125 -1.98 9.29 -22.14
C PHE A 125 -2.83 8.53 -23.17
N SER A 126 -3.99 7.98 -22.81
CA SER A 126 -4.93 7.37 -23.77
C SER A 126 -5.38 8.39 -24.82
N LYS A 127 -5.77 9.60 -24.38
CA LYS A 127 -6.18 10.68 -25.29
C LYS A 127 -5.06 11.11 -26.22
N TYR A 128 -3.83 11.22 -25.72
CA TYR A 128 -2.67 11.53 -26.56
C TYR A 128 -2.41 10.43 -27.60
N ARG A 129 -2.52 9.16 -27.21
CA ARG A 129 -2.30 8.02 -28.11
C ARG A 129 -3.40 7.90 -29.19
N GLU A 130 -4.63 8.25 -28.84
CA GLU A 130 -5.76 8.38 -29.77
C GLU A 130 -5.58 9.59 -30.71
N ALA A 131 -5.10 10.72 -30.21
CA ALA A 131 -4.81 11.91 -31.03
C ALA A 131 -3.70 11.66 -32.06
N SER A 132 -2.61 10.97 -31.67
CA SER A 132 -1.50 10.65 -32.57
C SER A 132 -1.82 9.60 -33.64
N SER A 133 -2.89 8.81 -33.47
CA SER A 133 -3.33 7.80 -34.45
C SER A 133 -4.41 8.33 -35.42
N GLY A 134 -5.03 9.48 -35.13
CA GLY A 134 -6.03 10.12 -35.98
C GLY A 134 -5.48 11.02 -37.10
N GLU A 135 -4.17 11.26 -37.14
CA GLU A 135 -3.56 12.25 -38.05
C GLU A 135 -3.05 11.66 -39.38
N THR A 136 -3.05 10.33 -39.55
CA THR A 136 -2.50 9.67 -40.75
C THR A 136 -3.51 9.41 -41.88
N THR A 137 -4.82 9.53 -41.65
CA THR A 137 -5.85 9.13 -42.64
C THR A 137 -6.42 10.25 -43.52
N LYS A 138 -6.01 11.53 -43.34
CA LYS A 138 -6.57 12.64 -44.13
C LYS A 138 -5.77 13.05 -45.39
N THR A 139 -4.59 12.48 -45.64
CA THR A 139 -3.71 12.95 -46.75
C THR A 139 -3.58 12.01 -47.94
N LYS A 140 -4.45 11.00 -48.09
CA LYS A 140 -4.40 10.03 -49.22
C LYS A 140 -5.58 10.06 -50.19
N ILE A 141 -6.50 11.02 -50.08
CA ILE A 141 -7.62 11.17 -51.04
C ILE A 141 -7.57 12.58 -51.65
N LEU A 142 -6.56 12.84 -52.47
CA LEU A 142 -6.49 13.93 -53.46
C LEU A 142 -5.15 13.83 -54.22
N SER A 143 -5.02 12.84 -55.11
CA SER A 143 -4.12 12.91 -56.28
C SER A 143 -4.19 11.63 -57.14
N ARG A 144 -5.22 11.56 -57.98
CA ARG A 144 -5.21 11.22 -59.41
C ARG A 144 -6.59 10.74 -59.86
#